data_AF-E6YZI4-F1
#
_entry.id   AF-E6YZI4-F1
#
_cell.length_a   1.000
_cell.length_b   1.000
_cell.length_c   1.000
_cell.angle_alpha   90.00
_cell.angle_beta   90.00
_cell.angle_gamma   90.00
#
_symmetry.space_group_name_H-M   'P 1'
#
loop_
_entity.id
_entity.type
_entity.pdbx_description
1 polymer ?
#
loop_
_entity_poly.entity_id
_entity_poly.type
_entity_poly.pdbx_seq_one_letter_code
_entity_poly.pdbx_strand_id
1 'polypeptide(L)'
;MIDFKVYDEINPNNHGRISLKQIYHFIKKSALIGSLNGSISGAIATILAVYGYIALPGFGPIIVMGIGVALSVGILIGAMIGLIIGAVIGIVFSFMNNWQF
;
A
#
# COMPACT_ATOMS: atom_id res chain seq x y z
N MET A 1 -30.16 1.88 41.41
CA MET A 1 -30.29 0.82 40.40
C MET A 1 -31.21 1.36 39.32
N ILE A 2 -30.63 1.87 38.24
CA ILE A 2 -31.35 2.43 37.10
C ILE A 2 -31.09 1.48 35.94
N ASP A 3 -32.18 0.92 35.43
CA ASP A 3 -32.24 -0.15 34.45
C ASP A 3 -31.60 0.29 33.12
N PHE A 4 -30.40 -0.24 32.83
CA PHE A 4 -29.75 -0.09 31.53
C PHE A 4 -30.50 -0.97 30.53
N LYS A 5 -31.57 -0.44 29.95
CA LYS A 5 -32.23 -1.06 28.80
C LYS A 5 -31.45 -0.71 27.53
N VAL A 6 -30.23 -1.27 27.44
CA VAL A 6 -29.55 -1.47 26.17
C VAL A 6 -30.35 -2.56 25.49
N TYR A 7 -31.27 -2.16 24.61
CA TYR A 7 -31.84 -3.09 23.66
C TYR A 7 -30.71 -3.51 22.74
N ASP A 8 -30.08 -4.62 23.12
CA ASP A 8 -29.39 -5.54 22.22
C ASP A 8 -30.38 -5.98 21.16
N GLU A 9 -30.50 -5.19 20.10
CA GLU A 9 -30.75 -5.75 18.78
C GLU A 9 -29.37 -6.05 18.16
N ILE A 10 -28.61 -6.94 18.82
CA ILE A 10 -27.47 -7.62 18.21
C ILE A 10 -28.09 -8.56 17.18
N ASN A 11 -28.43 -8.01 16.03
CA ASN A 11 -28.59 -8.79 14.83
C ASN A 11 -27.17 -9.25 14.46
N PRO A 12 -26.81 -10.54 14.66
CA PRO A 12 -25.46 -11.04 14.38
C PRO A 12 -25.08 -10.84 12.90
N ASN A 13 -26.07 -10.68 12.03
CA ASN A 13 -25.88 -10.40 10.61
C ASN A 13 -25.37 -8.96 10.33
N ASN A 14 -25.66 -8.00 11.22
CA ASN A 14 -25.16 -6.63 11.10
C ASN A 14 -23.75 -6.48 11.69
N HIS A 15 -23.43 -7.22 12.74
CA HIS A 15 -22.10 -7.22 13.35
C HIS A 15 -21.02 -7.71 12.37
N GLY A 16 -21.30 -8.78 11.61
CA GLY A 16 -20.41 -9.27 10.55
C GLY A 16 -20.23 -8.31 9.37
N ARG A 17 -21.26 -7.51 9.04
CA ARG A 17 -21.17 -6.49 7.98
C ARG A 17 -20.34 -5.27 8.40
N ILE A 18 -20.45 -4.85 9.66
CA ILE A 18 -19.67 -3.74 10.22
C ILE A 18 -18.18 -4.12 10.30
N SER A 19 -17.85 -5.36 10.73
CA SER A 19 -16.47 -5.84 10.81
C SER A 19 -15.80 -5.96 9.43
N LEU A 20 -16.49 -6.51 8.42
CA LEU A 20 -15.97 -6.60 7.05
C LEU A 20 -15.72 -5.24 6.42
N LYS A 21 -16.60 -4.25 6.68
CA LYS A 21 -16.42 -2.88 6.18
C LYS A 21 -15.19 -2.20 6.81
N GLN A 22 -14.94 -2.48 8.09
CA GLN A 22 -13.77 -1.97 8.82
C GLN A 22 -12.48 -2.62 8.33
N ILE A 23 -12.46 -3.95 8.15
CA ILE A 23 -11.34 -4.70 7.56
C ILE A 23 -10.99 -4.13 6.17
N TYR A 24 -12.00 -3.95 5.32
CA TYR A 24 -11.81 -3.38 3.99
C TYR A 24 -11.23 -1.96 4.04
N HIS A 25 -11.68 -1.13 4.99
CA HIS A 25 -11.15 0.23 5.15
C HIS A 25 -9.66 0.22 5.53
N PHE A 26 -9.26 -0.66 6.45
CA PHE A 26 -7.86 -0.82 6.85
C PHE A 26 -6.98 -1.30 5.68
N ILE A 27 -7.41 -2.33 4.96
CA ILE A 27 -6.69 -2.85 3.79
C ILE A 27 -6.54 -1.76 2.73
N LYS A 28 -7.64 -1.05 2.40
CA LYS A 28 -7.62 0.03 1.40
C LYS A 28 -6.66 1.15 1.81
N LYS A 29 -6.70 1.58 3.07
CA LYS A 29 -5.83 2.65 3.58
C LYS A 29 -4.37 2.23 3.55
N SER A 30 -4.06 1.02 4.04
CA SER A 30 -2.71 0.48 4.06
C SER A 30 -2.16 0.29 2.65
N ALA A 31 -2.95 -0.24 1.72
CA ALA A 31 -2.58 -0.41 0.32
C ALA A 31 -2.31 0.93 -0.39
N LEU A 32 -3.10 1.97 -0.10
CA LEU A 32 -2.87 3.32 -0.64
C LEU A 32 -1.53 3.89 -0.16
N ILE A 33 -1.26 3.82 1.15
CA ILE A 33 0.00 4.30 1.74
C ILE A 33 1.18 3.50 1.19
N GLY A 34 1.04 2.18 1.13
CA GLY A 34 2.04 1.28 0.55
C GLY A 34 2.34 1.64 -0.91
N SER A 35 1.31 1.86 -1.73
CA SER A 35 1.47 2.27 -3.13
C SER A 35 2.15 3.62 -3.28
N LEU A 36 1.81 4.61 -2.44
CA LEU A 36 2.45 5.92 -2.47
C LEU A 36 3.94 5.81 -2.13
N ASN A 37 4.26 5.13 -1.02
CA ASN A 37 5.65 4.92 -0.60
C ASN A 37 6.43 4.11 -1.64
N GLY A 38 5.84 3.04 -2.15
CA GLY A 38 6.42 2.23 -3.22
C GLY A 38 6.70 3.04 -4.48
N SER A 39 5.80 3.96 -4.87
CA SER A 39 6.00 4.83 -6.03
C SER A 39 7.20 5.79 -5.84
N ILE A 40 7.35 6.37 -4.65
CA ILE A 40 8.47 7.25 -4.29
C ILE A 40 9.78 6.45 -4.27
N SER A 41 9.79 5.29 -3.62
CA SER A 41 10.96 4.41 -3.60
C SER A 41 11.34 3.92 -4.99
N GLY A 42 10.36 3.58 -5.84
CA GLY A 42 10.57 3.19 -7.23
C GLY A 42 11.16 4.32 -8.07
N ALA A 43 10.71 5.56 -7.88
CA ALA A 43 11.31 6.74 -8.49
C ALA A 43 12.78 6.89 -8.08
N ILE A 44 13.07 6.86 -6.77
CA ILE A 44 14.42 7.01 -6.23
C ILE A 44 15.34 5.89 -6.74
N ALA A 45 14.89 4.64 -6.70
CA ALA A 45 15.66 3.49 -7.18
C ALA A 45 16.00 3.62 -8.67
N THR A 46 15.05 4.10 -9.46
CA THR A 46 15.26 4.30 -10.90
C THR A 46 16.21 5.45 -11.19
N ILE A 47 16.06 6.57 -10.49
CA ILE A 47 16.99 7.70 -10.59
C ILE A 47 18.41 7.23 -10.26
N LEU A 48 18.56 6.48 -9.16
CA LEU A 48 19.86 5.96 -8.74
C LEU A 48 20.45 4.98 -9.76
N ALA A 49 19.64 4.07 -10.29
CA ALA A 49 20.06 3.14 -11.33
C ALA A 49 20.50 3.89 -12.60
N VAL A 50 19.70 4.84 -13.07
CA VAL A 50 19.99 5.66 -14.24
C VAL A 50 21.31 6.43 -14.07
N TYR A 51 21.50 7.13 -12.95
CA TYR A 51 22.75 7.84 -12.69
C TYR A 51 23.94 6.90 -12.58
N GLY A 52 23.77 5.74 -11.93
CA GLY A 52 24.80 4.70 -11.87
C GLY A 52 25.20 4.19 -13.26
N TYR A 53 24.23 4.01 -14.15
CA TYR A 53 24.51 3.59 -15.51
C TYR A 53 25.07 4.70 -16.42
N ILE A 54 24.70 5.97 -16.21
CA ILE A 54 25.30 7.10 -16.94
C ILE A 54 26.80 7.22 -16.61
N ALA A 55 27.21 6.84 -15.39
CA ALA A 55 28.61 6.83 -14.99
C ALA A 55 29.45 5.73 -15.70
N LEU A 56 28.82 4.75 -16.36
CA LEU A 56 29.54 3.73 -17.14
C LEU A 56 29.96 4.30 -18.52
N PRO A 57 31.26 4.25 -18.86
CA PRO A 57 31.74 4.75 -20.15
C PRO A 57 31.09 3.97 -21.31
N GLY A 58 30.58 4.71 -22.30
CA GLY A 58 29.91 4.15 -23.48
C GLY A 58 28.39 3.98 -23.37
N PHE A 59 27.78 4.07 -22.17
CA PHE A 59 26.34 3.86 -21.97
C PHE A 59 25.52 5.15 -21.76
N GLY A 60 26.17 6.27 -21.42
CA GLY A 60 25.50 7.55 -21.14
C GLY A 60 24.51 8.02 -22.22
N PRO A 61 24.89 8.11 -23.50
CA PRO A 61 23.99 8.59 -24.57
C PRO A 61 22.74 7.72 -24.76
N ILE A 62 22.85 6.40 -24.56
CA ILE A 62 21.76 5.44 -24.75
C ILE A 62 20.69 5.62 -23.68
N ILE A 63 21.11 5.89 -22.43
CA ILE A 63 20.21 5.96 -21.28
C ILE A 63 19.53 7.32 -21.17
N VAL A 64 20.20 8.39 -21.58
CA VAL A 64 19.61 9.74 -21.63
C VAL A 64 18.37 9.78 -22.52
N MET A 65 18.33 9.02 -23.62
CA MET A 65 17.16 8.97 -24.51
C MET A 65 15.92 8.35 -23.87
N GLY A 66 16.10 7.47 -22.86
CA GLY A 66 15.00 6.70 -22.26
C GLY A 66 14.62 7.11 -20.84
N ILE A 67 15.24 8.17 -20.30
CA ILE A 67 15.18 8.52 -18.86
C ILE A 67 13.75 8.71 -18.35
N GLY A 68 12.90 9.37 -19.15
CA GLY A 68 11.51 9.64 -18.79
C GLY A 68 10.69 8.35 -18.72
N VAL A 69 10.86 7.47 -19.71
CA VAL A 69 10.17 6.17 -19.75
C VAL A 69 10.62 5.29 -18.59
N ALA A 70 11.93 5.24 -18.32
CA ALA A 70 12.47 4.50 -17.19
C ALA A 70 11.85 4.98 -15.88
N LEU A 71 11.81 6.29 -15.63
CA LEU A 71 11.23 6.87 -14.43
C LEU A 71 9.75 6.52 -14.27
N SER A 72 8.94 6.65 -15.33
CA SER A 72 7.53 6.30 -15.30
C SER A 72 7.31 4.82 -14.99
N VAL A 73 8.08 3.93 -15.63
CA VAL A 73 8.02 2.48 -15.38
C VAL A 73 8.45 2.15 -13.95
N GLY A 74 9.50 2.79 -13.45
CA GLY A 74 10.00 2.62 -12.09
C GLY A 74 8.98 3.03 -11.02
N ILE A 75 8.32 4.17 -11.20
CA ILE A 75 7.22 4.63 -10.36
C ILE A 75 6.08 3.61 -10.36
N LEU A 76 5.71 3.09 -11.54
CA LEU A 76 4.57 2.19 -11.70
C LEU A 76 4.83 0.82 -11.06
N ILE A 77 6.03 0.25 -11.28
CA ILE A 77 6.47 -0.99 -10.64
C ILE A 77 6.56 -0.81 -9.12
N GLY A 78 7.17 0.30 -8.67
CA GLY A 78 7.26 0.64 -7.25
C GLY A 78 5.88 0.74 -6.61
N ALA A 79 4.93 1.40 -7.28
CA ALA A 79 3.55 1.51 -6.82
C ALA A 79 2.86 0.13 -6.70
N MET A 80 3.03 -0.75 -7.68
CA MET A 80 2.47 -2.10 -7.65
C MET A 80 3.03 -2.94 -6.50
N ILE A 81 4.35 -2.93 -6.30
CA ILE A 81 4.99 -3.65 -5.19
C ILE A 81 4.52 -3.08 -3.85
N GLY A 82 4.50 -1.74 -3.73
CA GLY A 82 4.03 -1.06 -2.54
C GLY A 82 2.57 -1.36 -2.21
N LEU A 83 1.70 -1.47 -3.22
CA LEU A 83 0.31 -1.84 -3.07
C LEU A 83 0.17 -3.26 -2.49
N ILE A 84 0.91 -4.23 -3.03
CA ILE A 84 0.90 -5.62 -2.55
C ILE A 84 1.35 -5.68 -1.09
N ILE A 85 2.48 -5.04 -0.75
CA ILE A 85 3.00 -5.01 0.62
C ILE A 85 2.02 -4.32 1.56
N GLY A 86 1.49 -3.16 1.16
CA GLY A 86 0.52 -2.41 1.96
C GLY A 86 -0.76 -3.22 2.20
N ALA A 87 -1.25 -3.96 1.20
CA ALA A 87 -2.41 -4.83 1.36
C ALA A 87 -2.13 -5.96 2.36
N VAL A 88 -0.98 -6.63 2.27
CA VAL A 88 -0.56 -7.68 3.23
C VAL A 88 -0.50 -7.13 4.65
N ILE A 89 0.14 -5.97 4.85
CA ILE A 89 0.19 -5.31 6.17
C ILE A 89 -1.21 -4.97 6.68
N GLY A 90 -2.08 -4.46 5.79
CA GLY A 90 -3.46 -4.11 6.15
C GLY A 90 -4.26 -5.32 6.59
N ILE A 91 -4.08 -6.47 5.93
CA ILE A 91 -4.70 -7.74 6.31
C ILE A 91 -4.20 -8.18 7.69
N VAL A 92 -2.88 -8.20 7.90
CA VAL A 92 -2.26 -8.63 9.17
C VAL A 92 -2.74 -7.75 10.34
N PHE A 93 -2.70 -6.43 10.19
CA PHE A 93 -3.18 -5.50 11.23
C PHE A 93 -4.66 -5.69 11.52
N SER A 94 -5.46 -5.92 10.48
CA SER A 94 -6.88 -6.14 10.65
C SER A 94 -7.20 -7.43 11.40
N PHE A 95 -6.43 -8.50 11.17
CA PHE A 95 -6.55 -9.73 11.97
C PHE A 95 -6.12 -9.50 13.42
N MET A 96 -5.01 -8.81 13.65
CA MET A 96 -4.53 -8.51 15.01
C MET A 96 -5.54 -7.68 15.82
N ASN A 97 -6.16 -6.68 15.20
CA ASN A 97 -7.18 -5.85 15.87
C ASN A 97 -8.46 -6.62 16.24
N ASN A 98 -8.83 -7.65 15.46
CA ASN A 98 -9.99 -8.49 15.76
C ASN A 98 -9.75 -9.49 16.91
N TRP A 99 -8.49 -9.75 17.28
CA TRP A 99 -8.13 -10.67 18.37
C TRP A 99 -7.96 -9.99 19.74
N GLN A 100 -8.12 -8.66 19.83
CA GLN A 100 -8.02 -7.90 21.09
C GLN A 100 -9.34 -7.74 21.86
N PHE A 101 -10.37 -8.53 21.54
CA PHE A 101 -11.64 -8.58 22.28
C PHE A 101 -11.84 -9.95 22.95
#